data_AF-Q9LMH8-F1
#
_entry.id   AF-Q9LMH8-F1
#
_cell.length_a   1.000
_cell.length_b   1.000
_cell.length_c   1.000
_cell.angle_alpha   90.00
_cell.angle_beta   90.00
_cell.angle_gamma   90.00
#
_symmetry.space_group_name_H-M   'P 1'
#
loop_
_entity.id
_entity.type
_entity.pdbx_description
1 polymer ?
#
loop_
_entity_poly.entity_id
_entity_poly.type
_entity_poly.pdbx_seq_one_letter_code
_entity_poly.pdbx_strand_id
1 'polypeptide(L)'
;MARNSMSEKLANDIDTAVKTLSDKAYEIALSQIRNNREAMDKIVEILLEKETMSGDEFRAILSEFTEIPPENRVASSTSTSTPTPASV
;
A
#
# COMPACT_ATOMS: atom_id res chain seq x y z
N MET A 1 -9.67 -3.94 38.47
CA MET A 1 -9.46 -3.92 37.00
C MET A 1 -10.50 -3.01 36.35
N ALA A 2 -10.10 -1.85 35.83
CA ALA A 2 -11.01 -0.95 35.12
C ALA A 2 -11.33 -1.57 33.75
N ARG A 3 -12.45 -2.29 33.69
CA ARG A 3 -13.03 -2.73 32.42
C ARG A 3 -13.53 -1.46 31.74
N ASN A 4 -12.77 -1.02 30.75
CA ASN A 4 -13.15 -0.03 29.74
C ASN A 4 -14.66 -0.06 29.48
N SER A 5 -15.41 0.83 30.12
CA SER A 5 -16.84 1.00 29.89
C SER A 5 -17.00 1.82 28.62
N MET A 6 -16.67 1.21 27.48
CA MET A 6 -17.02 1.73 26.17
C MET A 6 -18.53 1.89 26.11
N SER A 7 -19.01 3.12 25.98
CA SER A 7 -20.43 3.38 25.72
C SER A 7 -20.79 2.80 24.36
N GLU A 8 -21.97 2.20 24.24
CA GLU A 8 -22.52 1.71 22.97
C GLU A 8 -22.49 2.79 21.88
N LYS A 9 -22.77 4.05 22.26
CA LYS A 9 -22.64 5.20 21.36
C LYS A 9 -21.21 5.38 20.86
N LEU A 10 -20.22 5.28 21.74
CA LEU A 10 -18.82 5.45 21.38
C LEU A 10 -18.33 4.30 20.47
N ALA A 11 -18.80 3.07 20.71
CA ALA A 11 -18.53 1.94 19.81
C ALA A 11 -19.11 2.18 18.41
N ASN A 12 -20.38 2.61 18.32
CA ASN A 12 -21.02 2.94 17.05
C ASN A 12 -20.32 4.09 16.31
N ASP A 13 -19.88 5.12 17.05
CA ASP A 13 -19.14 6.26 16.48
C ASP A 13 -17.78 5.78 15.89
N ILE A 14 -17.10 4.83 16.56
CA ILE A 14 -15.86 4.21 16.06
C ILE A 14 -16.11 3.40 14.79
N ASP A 15 -17.11 2.51 14.79
CA ASP A 15 -17.41 1.68 13.62
C ASP A 15 -17.76 2.53 12.39
N THR A 16 -18.51 3.62 12.61
CA THR A 16 -18.83 4.58 11.55
C THR A 16 -17.59 5.29 11.01
N ALA A 17 -16.68 5.69 11.90
CA ALA A 17 -15.42 6.33 11.51
C ALA A 17 -14.51 5.36 10.72
N VAL A 18 -14.40 4.10 11.16
CA VAL A 18 -13.62 3.06 10.47
C VAL A 18 -14.20 2.79 9.08
N LYS A 19 -15.51 2.65 8.97
CA LYS A 19 -16.17 2.48 7.66
C LYS A 19 -15.87 3.67 6.75
N THR A 20 -16.04 4.89 7.25
CA THR A 20 -15.78 6.11 6.47
C THR A 20 -14.33 6.20 6.00
N LEU A 21 -13.38 5.79 6.84
CA LEU A 21 -11.96 5.76 6.49
C LEU A 21 -11.69 4.74 5.38
N SER A 22 -12.22 3.52 5.52
CA SER A 22 -12.09 2.46 4.52
C SER A 22 -12.71 2.85 3.19
N ASP A 23 -13.91 3.44 3.20
CA ASP A 23 -14.61 3.89 1.99
C ASP A 23 -13.79 4.97 1.25
N LYS A 24 -13.22 5.94 1.99
CA LYS A 24 -12.33 6.95 1.40
C LYS A 24 -11.06 6.35 0.81
N ALA A 25 -10.43 5.42 1.52
CA ALA A 25 -9.23 4.75 1.03
C ALA A 25 -9.53 3.93 -0.24
N TYR A 26 -10.68 3.27 -0.28
CA TYR A 26 -11.15 2.53 -1.45
C TYR A 26 -11.34 3.44 -2.67
N GLU A 27 -12.05 4.56 -2.51
CA GLU A 27 -12.27 5.51 -3.61
C GLU A 27 -10.95 6.10 -4.14
N ILE A 28 -10.01 6.41 -3.24
CA ILE A 28 -8.68 6.88 -3.63
C ILE A 28 -7.95 5.82 -4.44
N ALA A 29 -7.89 4.57 -3.95
CA ALA A 29 -7.22 3.48 -4.64
C ALA A 29 -7.86 3.18 -5.99
N LEU A 30 -9.19 3.17 -6.04
CA LEU A 30 -9.96 2.96 -7.27
C LEU A 30 -9.70 4.06 -8.31
N SER A 31 -9.65 5.32 -7.87
CA SER A 31 -9.27 6.44 -8.73
C SER A 31 -7.85 6.30 -9.27
N GLN A 32 -6.87 5.93 -8.41
CA GLN A 32 -5.50 5.69 -8.83
C GLN A 32 -5.40 4.57 -9.88
N ILE A 33 -6.10 3.44 -9.68
CA ILE A 33 -6.09 2.33 -10.64
C ILE A 33 -6.76 2.76 -11.96
N ARG A 34 -7.90 3.47 -11.90
CA ARG A 34 -8.61 3.93 -13.11
C ARG A 34 -7.80 4.93 -13.92
N ASN A 35 -7.13 5.88 -13.27
CA ASN A 35 -6.32 6.89 -13.95
C ASN A 35 -5.06 6.30 -14.59
N ASN A 36 -4.57 5.17 -14.07
CA ASN A 36 -3.37 4.49 -14.57
C ASN A 36 -3.70 3.13 -15.20
N ARG A 37 -4.89 3.00 -15.82
CA ARG A 37 -5.38 1.73 -16.38
C ARG A 37 -4.42 1.17 -17.44
N GLU A 38 -3.90 2.01 -18.33
CA GLU A 38 -2.96 1.60 -19.38
C GLU A 38 -1.65 1.04 -18.78
N ALA A 39 -1.16 1.66 -17.70
CA ALA A 39 0.02 1.16 -16.99
C ALA A 39 -0.27 -0.23 -16.37
N MET A 40 -1.46 -0.39 -15.76
CA MET A 40 -1.89 -1.65 -15.17
C MET A 40 -1.99 -2.77 -16.20
N ASP A 41 -2.57 -2.48 -17.38
CA ASP A 41 -2.71 -3.45 -18.46
C ASP A 41 -1.32 -3.95 -18.93
N LYS A 42 -0.35 -3.03 -19.10
CA LYS A 42 1.04 -3.38 -19.47
C LYS A 42 1.75 -4.19 -18.38
N ILE A 43 1.59 -3.82 -17.11
CA ILE A 43 2.19 -4.54 -15.98
C ILE A 43 1.64 -5.97 -15.90
N VAL A 44 0.33 -6.12 -16.07
CA VAL A 44 -0.32 -7.44 -16.05
C VAL A 44 0.14 -8.31 -17.22
N GLU A 45 0.27 -7.74 -18.43
CA GLU A 45 0.79 -8.45 -19.59
C GLU A 45 2.18 -9.03 -19.32
N ILE A 46 3.09 -8.23 -18.75
CA ILE A 46 4.44 -8.70 -18.40
C ILE A 46 4.40 -9.76 -17.29
N LEU A 47 3.53 -9.61 -16.29
CA LEU A 47 3.38 -10.60 -15.23
C LEU A 47 2.77 -11.92 -15.71
N LEU A 48 1.95 -11.91 -16.76
CA LEU A 48 1.47 -13.14 -17.39
C LEU A 48 2.61 -13.94 -18.04
N GLU A 49 3.65 -13.27 -18.53
CA GLU A 49 4.81 -13.92 -19.15
C GLU A 49 5.89 -14.32 -18.15
N LYS A 50 6.25 -13.41 -17.22
CA LYS A 50 7.40 -13.57 -16.31
C LYS A 50 7.02 -14.06 -14.92
N GLU A 51 5.73 -14.08 -14.58
CA GLU A 51 5.12 -14.45 -13.28
C GLU A 51 5.52 -13.55 -12.09
N THR A 52 6.71 -12.96 -12.13
CA THR A 52 7.29 -12.11 -11.08
C THR A 52 7.99 -10.91 -11.70
N MET A 53 8.01 -9.81 -10.96
CA MET A 53 8.62 -8.55 -11.38
C MET A 53 9.30 -7.90 -10.18
N SER A 54 10.45 -7.28 -10.40
CA SER A 54 11.13 -6.51 -9.35
C SER A 54 10.45 -5.16 -9.11
N GLY A 55 10.60 -4.60 -7.91
CA GLY A 55 10.05 -3.27 -7.61
C GLY A 55 10.61 -2.16 -8.50
N ASP A 56 11.87 -2.29 -8.94
CA ASP A 56 12.51 -1.31 -9.83
C ASP A 56 11.96 -1.39 -11.26
N GLU A 57 11.75 -2.62 -11.75
CA GLU A 57 11.10 -2.88 -13.06
C GLU A 57 9.66 -2.34 -13.07
N PHE A 58 8.90 -2.58 -12.00
CA PHE A 58 7.56 -2.03 -11.83
C PHE A 58 7.55 -0.50 -11.87
N ARG A 59 8.43 0.16 -11.09
CA ARG A 59 8.53 1.62 -11.05
C ARG A 59 8.99 2.20 -12.39
N ALA A 60 9.89 1.52 -13.10
CA ALA A 60 10.32 1.94 -14.43
C ALA A 60 9.13 1.97 -15.40
N ILE A 61 8.34 0.90 -15.46
CA ILE A 61 7.15 0.83 -16.32
C ILE A 61 6.13 1.88 -15.91
N LEU A 62 5.83 2.00 -14.62
CA LEU A 62 4.83 2.95 -14.12
C LEU A 62 5.23 4.41 -14.40
N SER A 63 6.53 4.72 -14.37
CA SER A 63 7.06 6.07 -14.63
C SER A 63 6.84 6.57 -16.07
N GLU A 64 6.56 5.66 -17.01
CA GLU A 64 6.21 6.00 -18.39
C GLU A 64 4.80 6.60 -18.48
N PHE A 65 3.90 6.27 -17.55
CA PHE A 65 2.49 6.66 -17.58
C PHE A 65 2.14 7.70 -16.51
N THR A 66 2.93 7.79 -15.43
CA THR A 66 2.61 8.69 -14.31
C THR A 66 3.86 9.18 -13.60
N GLU A 67 3.79 10.39 -13.02
CA GLU A 67 4.86 10.90 -12.18
C GLU A 67 4.89 10.18 -10.84
N ILE A 68 5.96 9.44 -10.58
CA ILE A 68 6.14 8.76 -9.30
C ILE A 68 6.60 9.78 -8.26
N PRO A 69 5.90 9.91 -7.11
CA PRO A 69 6.34 10.76 -6.01
C PRO A 69 7.75 10.39 -5.52
N PRO A 70 8.57 11.36 -5.07
CA PRO A 70 9.97 11.12 -4.71
C PRO A 70 10.14 10.13 -3.54
N GLU A 71 9.18 10.09 -2.61
CA GLU A 71 9.10 9.10 -1.53
C GLU A 71 9.04 7.65 -2.05
N ASN A 72 8.49 7.47 -3.26
CA ASN A 72 8.38 6.22 -3.97
C ASN A 72 9.49 6.05 -5.04
N ARG A 73 10.59 6.80 -5.00
CA ARG A 73 11.73 6.59 -5.92
C ARG A 73 12.95 5.94 -5.24
N VAL A 74 12.94 5.81 -3.92
CA VAL A 74 14.09 5.30 -3.18
C VAL A 74 14.06 3.77 -3.17
N ALA A 75 15.09 3.17 -3.75
CA ALA A 75 15.33 1.74 -3.72
C ALA A 75 15.39 1.26 -2.27
N SER A 76 14.63 0.21 -1.95
CA SER A 76 14.77 -0.56 -0.73
C SER A 76 16.09 -1.32 -0.75
N SER A 77 17.19 -0.62 -0.45
CA SER A 77 18.51 -1.20 -0.16
C SER A 77 18.98 -0.76 1.23
N THR A 78 18.19 -1.09 2.24
CA THR A 78 18.74 -1.38 3.56
C THR A 78 18.10 -2.65 4.08
N SER A 79 18.82 -3.74 3.87
CA SER A 79 18.86 -4.89 4.76
C SER A 79 19.04 -4.42 6.21
N THR A 80 17.96 -4.26 6.97
CA THR A 80 18.01 -4.47 8.42
C THR A 80 17.53 -5.89 8.69
N SER A 81 18.37 -6.86 8.33
CA SER A 81 18.56 -7.99 9.22
C SER A 81 19.09 -7.42 10.52
N THR A 82 18.29 -7.43 11.57
CA THR A 82 18.82 -7.28 12.93
C THR A 82 19.41 -8.64 13.29
N PRO A 83 20.74 -8.87 13.26
CA PRO A 83 21.28 -9.99 14.00
C PRO A 83 21.13 -9.63 15.48
N THR A 84 20.29 -10.38 16.18
CA THR A 84 20.31 -10.47 17.64
C THR A 84 21.76 -10.67 18.10
N PRO A 85 22.37 -9.78 18.89
CA PRO A 85 23.52 -10.17 19.66
C PRO A 85 22.99 -10.98 20.85
N ALA A 86 23.23 -12.29 20.82
CA ALA A 86 23.30 -13.08 22.03
C ALA A 86 24.41 -12.52 22.94
N SER A 87 24.24 -12.74 24.24
CA SER A 87 25.10 -12.41 25.39
C SER A 87 24.85 -11.04 26.04
N VAL A 88 24.16 -11.04 27.20
CA VAL A 88 24.75 -11.29 28.54
C VAL A 88 23.78 -12.11 29.38
#